data_AF-A0A8R7RB23-F1
#
_entry.id   AF-A0A8R7RB23-F1
#
_cell.length_a   1.000
_cell.length_b   1.000
_cell.length_c   1.000
_cell.angle_alpha   90.00
_cell.angle_beta   90.00
_cell.angle_gamma   90.00
#
_symmetry.space_group_name_H-M   'P 1'
#
loop_
_entity.id
_entity.type
_entity.pdbx_description
1 polymer ?
#
loop_
_entity_poly.entity_id
_entity_poly.type
_entity_poly.pdbx_seq_one_letter_code
_entity_poly.pdbx_strand_id
1 'polypeptide(L)'
;YSLGLLIIEITTGEKNCPENNQPSVRNFIDNVQKNWTTDYITSKYSILTAYGLHQVKQCIKIGLECVTIDRKGRPTIEKIIDTLKGIN
;
A
#
# COMPACT_ATOMS: atom_id res chain seq x y z
N TYR A 1 2.25 11.32 -1.18
CA TYR A 1 1.97 11.19 0.27
C TYR A 1 0.51 10.83 0.51
N SER A 2 -0.45 11.77 0.51
CA SER A 2 -1.86 11.45 0.85
C SER A 2 -2.49 10.40 -0.06
N LEU A 3 -2.21 10.45 -1.37
CA LEU A 3 -2.63 9.40 -2.30
C LEU A 3 -2.07 8.02 -1.91
N GLY A 4 -0.84 7.95 -1.40
CA GLY A 4 -0.24 6.70 -0.94
C GLY A 4 -0.96 6.12 0.26
N LEU A 5 -1.35 6.96 1.23
CA LEU A 5 -2.18 6.53 2.36
C LEU A 5 -3.52 5.99 1.88
N LEU A 6 -4.21 6.68 0.96
CA LEU A 6 -5.47 6.20 0.41
C LEU A 6 -5.32 4.87 -0.32
N ILE A 7 -4.26 4.70 -1.13
CA ILE A 7 -3.97 3.42 -1.79
C ILE A 7 -3.78 2.31 -0.75
N ILE A 8 -3.02 2.57 0.31
CA ILE A 8 -2.82 1.61 1.39
C ILE A 8 -4.16 1.29 2.04
N GLU A 9 -4.93 2.27 2.51
CA GLU A 9 -6.22 2.06 3.20
C GLU A 9 -7.23 1.27 2.35
N ILE A 10 -7.36 1.60 1.06
CA ILE A 10 -8.25 0.90 0.14
C ILE A 10 -7.78 -0.54 -0.06
N THR A 11 -6.48 -0.73 -0.26
CA THR A 11 -5.93 -2.06 -0.55
C THR A 11 -5.95 -2.94 0.69
N THR A 12 -5.68 -2.38 1.87
CA THR A 12 -5.55 -3.14 3.11
C THR A 12 -6.87 -3.35 3.86
N GLY A 13 -7.81 -2.44 3.65
CA GLY A 13 -9.01 -2.28 4.47
C GLY A 13 -8.73 -1.76 5.88
N GLU A 14 -7.48 -1.41 6.20
CA GLU A 14 -7.09 -0.82 7.49
C GLU A 14 -7.25 0.69 7.42
N LYS A 15 -7.79 1.31 8.47
CA LYS A 15 -7.96 2.77 8.54
C LYS A 15 -6.80 3.43 9.26
N ASN A 16 -6.33 4.54 8.72
CA ASN A 16 -5.42 5.46 9.40
C ASN A 16 -6.23 6.48 10.23
N CYS A 17 -6.89 6.03 11.31
CA CYS A 17 -7.75 6.87 12.14
C CYS A 17 -6.97 7.54 13.29
N PRO A 18 -7.21 8.81 13.63
CA PRO A 18 -6.53 9.49 14.73
C PRO A 18 -7.19 9.39 16.11
N GLU A 19 -8.26 8.59 16.31
CA GLU A 19 -8.95 8.55 17.60
C GLU A 19 -8.09 7.96 18.73
N ASN A 20 -7.88 8.80 19.77
CA ASN A 20 -7.31 8.69 21.12
C ASN A 20 -6.39 7.52 21.55
N ASN A 21 -6.41 6.35 20.91
CA ASN A 21 -5.55 5.18 21.15
C ASN A 21 -5.03 4.52 19.86
N GLN A 22 -5.12 5.20 18.71
CA GLN A 22 -4.70 4.67 17.41
C GLN A 22 -3.20 4.85 17.13
N PRO A 23 -2.59 3.97 16.32
CA PRO A 23 -1.22 4.13 15.86
C PRO A 23 -1.06 5.46 15.09
N SER A 24 0.01 6.20 15.36
CA SER A 24 0.37 7.36 14.52
C SER A 24 0.43 6.95 13.04
N VAL A 25 0.28 7.90 12.11
CA VAL A 25 0.41 7.61 10.66
C VAL A 25 1.69 6.83 10.35
N ARG A 26 2.78 7.09 11.09
CA ARG A 26 4.02 6.32 10.96
C ARG A 26 3.87 4.89 11.47
N ASN A 27 3.30 4.69 12.65
CA ASN A 27 3.04 3.35 13.19
C ASN A 27 2.10 2.55 12.26
N PHE A 28 1.13 3.20 11.62
CA PHE A 28 0.26 2.60 10.60
C PHE A 28 1.07 2.14 9.38
N ILE A 29 1.92 3.01 8.83
CA ILE A 29 2.80 2.69 7.70
C ILE A 29 3.75 1.53 8.07
N ASP A 30 4.37 1.60 9.25
CA ASP A 30 5.31 0.59 9.75
C ASP A 30 4.61 -0.76 9.96
N ASN A 31 3.37 -0.74 10.49
CA ASN A 31 2.53 -1.93 10.63
C ASN A 31 2.26 -2.57 9.27
N VAL A 32 1.87 -1.77 8.27
CA VAL A 32 1.61 -2.27 6.92
C VAL A 32 2.89 -2.86 6.33
N GLN A 33 4.00 -2.14 6.37
CA GLN A 33 5.29 -2.59 5.84
C GLN A 33 5.77 -3.90 6.48
N LYS A 34 5.52 -4.09 7.78
CA LYS A 34 5.93 -5.29 8.52
C LYS A 34 5.01 -6.49 8.30
N ASN A 35 3.70 -6.27 8.30
CA ASN A 35 2.72 -7.35 8.43
C ASN A 35 2.08 -7.77 7.10
N TRP A 36 2.11 -6.92 6.07
CA TRP A 36 1.53 -7.23 4.76
C TRP A 36 2.51 -8.02 3.87
N THR A 37 2.89 -9.20 4.36
CA THR A 37 3.76 -10.13 3.64
C THR A 37 3.04 -10.79 2.46
N THR A 38 3.80 -11.39 1.54
CA THR A 38 3.22 -12.16 0.42
C THR A 38 2.28 -13.27 0.90
N ASP A 39 2.63 -13.97 1.97
CA ASP A 39 1.81 -15.06 2.52
C ASP A 39 0.53 -14.52 3.16
N TYR A 40 0.62 -13.43 3.91
CA TYR A 40 -0.55 -12.78 4.49
C TYR A 40 -1.51 -12.28 3.40
N ILE A 41 -0.99 -11.64 2.36
CA ILE A 41 -1.78 -11.17 1.21
C ILE A 41 -2.48 -12.36 0.52
N THR A 42 -1.74 -13.44 0.28
CA THR A 42 -2.28 -14.64 -0.40
C THR A 42 -3.35 -15.31 0.45
N SER A 43 -3.18 -15.37 1.77
CA SER A 43 -4.17 -15.90 2.70
C SER A 43 -5.43 -15.02 2.78
N LYS A 44 -5.24 -13.70 2.97
CA LYS A 44 -6.33 -12.73 3.14
C LYS A 44 -7.18 -12.55 1.88
N TYR A 45 -6.55 -12.58 0.70
CA TYR A 45 -7.21 -12.44 -0.60
C TYR A 45 -7.19 -13.76 -1.39
N SER A 46 -7.39 -14.88 -0.71
CA SER A 46 -7.31 -16.23 -1.29
C SER A 46 -8.29 -16.49 -2.46
N ILE A 47 -9.35 -15.70 -2.57
CA ILE A 47 -10.32 -15.77 -3.67
C ILE A 47 -9.83 -15.11 -4.96
N LEU A 48 -8.76 -14.32 -4.91
CA LEU A 48 -8.23 -13.62 -6.08
C LEU A 48 -7.39 -14.56 -6.95
N THR A 49 -7.36 -14.27 -8.25
CA THR A 49 -6.44 -14.92 -9.18
C THR A 49 -4.99 -14.51 -8.88
N ALA A 50 -4.02 -15.24 -9.46
CA ALA A 50 -2.61 -14.85 -9.37
C ALA A 50 -2.36 -13.40 -9.86
N TYR A 51 -3.09 -12.97 -10.90
CA TYR A 51 -3.04 -11.59 -11.38
C TYR A 51 -3.63 -10.59 -10.36
N GLY A 52 -4.78 -10.90 -9.75
CA GLY A 52 -5.37 -10.06 -8.71
C GLY A 52 -4.46 -9.94 -7.48
N LEU A 53 -3.84 -11.04 -7.05
CA LEU A 53 -2.83 -11.04 -5.97
C LEU A 53 -1.61 -10.19 -6.33
N HIS A 54 -1.15 -10.25 -7.58
CA HIS A 54 -0.09 -9.38 -8.07
C HIS A 54 -0.49 -7.90 -8.00
N GLN A 55 -1.71 -7.55 -8.41
CA GLN A 55 -2.21 -6.17 -8.30
C GLN A 55 -2.25 -5.68 -6.85
N VAL A 56 -2.73 -6.49 -5.90
CA VAL A 56 -2.73 -6.13 -4.47
C VAL A 56 -1.30 -5.84 -3.97
N LYS A 57 -0.34 -6.71 -4.31
CA LYS A 57 1.08 -6.52 -3.94
C LYS A 57 1.65 -5.23 -4.53
N GLN A 58 1.36 -4.94 -5.80
CA GLN A 58 1.82 -3.71 -6.45
C GLN A 58 1.20 -2.46 -5.82
N CYS A 59 -0.11 -2.48 -5.54
CA CYS A 59 -0.78 -1.35 -4.89
C CYS A 59 -0.16 -1.04 -3.51
N ILE A 60 0.10 -2.06 -2.69
CA ILE A 60 0.75 -1.87 -1.38
C ILE A 60 2.16 -1.30 -1.56
N LYS A 61 2.95 -1.85 -2.49
CA LYS A 61 4.30 -1.36 -2.80
C LYS A 61 4.27 0.12 -3.20
N ILE A 62 3.44 0.48 -4.17
CA ILE A 62 3.26 1.88 -4.63
C ILE A 62 2.83 2.77 -3.46
N GLY A 63 1.88 2.30 -2.65
CA GLY A 63 1.39 3.01 -1.47
C GLY A 63 2.53 3.35 -0.50
N LEU A 64 3.38 2.37 -0.20
CA LEU A 64 4.55 2.53 0.68
C LEU A 64 5.62 3.47 0.10
N GLU A 65 5.91 3.37 -1.20
CA GLU A 65 6.81 4.30 -1.90
C GLU A 65 6.26 5.74 -1.91
N CYS A 66 4.94 5.91 -1.98
CA CYS A 66 4.30 7.23 -1.96
C CYS A 66 4.37 7.96 -0.62
N VAL A 67 4.56 7.22 0.49
CA VAL A 67 4.59 7.74 1.87
C VAL A 67 6.00 7.80 2.47
N THR A 68 7.03 7.46 1.70
CA THR A 68 8.42 7.55 2.14
C THR A 68 8.76 8.98 2.61
N ILE A 69 9.57 9.08 3.66
CA ILE A 69 9.93 10.37 4.28
C ILE A 69 10.68 11.25 3.29
N ASP A 70 11.70 10.68 2.63
CA ASP A 70 12.42 11.37 1.57
C ASP A 70 11.51 11.60 0.37
N ARG A 71 11.31 12.87 0.01
CA ARG A 71 10.51 13.25 -1.16
C ARG A 71 11.09 12.71 -2.45
N LYS A 72 12.42 12.56 -2.55
CA LYS A 72 13.10 12.05 -3.76
C LYS A 72 12.85 10.56 -3.98
N GLY A 73 12.50 9.81 -2.93
CA GLY A 73 12.13 8.40 -3.04
C GLY A 73 10.68 8.16 -3.49
N ARG A 74 9.86 9.23 -3.61
CA ARG A 74 8.46 9.10 -3.98
C ARG A 74 8.30 9.01 -5.50
N PRO A 75 7.47 8.10 -6.02
CA PRO A 75 7.21 8.02 -7.45
C PRO A 75 6.42 9.23 -7.94
N THR A 76 6.58 9.56 -9.22
CA THR A 76 5.71 10.54 -9.89
C THR A 76 4.34 9.92 -10.18
N ILE A 77 3.34 10.77 -10.45
CA ILE A 77 1.99 10.27 -10.75
C ILE A 77 1.95 9.45 -12.04
N GLU A 78 2.78 9.79 -13.02
CA GLU A 78 2.93 9.04 -14.26
C GLU A 78 3.44 7.62 -13.96
N LYS A 79 4.49 7.48 -13.15
CA LYS A 79 5.03 6.16 -12.78
C LYS A 79 4.02 5.30 -12.03
N ILE A 80 3.19 5.92 -11.18
CA ILE A 80 2.09 5.23 -10.50
C ILE A 80 1.09 4.69 -11.52
N ILE A 81 0.64 5.55 -12.45
CA ILE A 81 -0.33 5.18 -13.49
C ILE A 81 0.21 4.06 -14.39
N ASP A 82 1.46 4.15 -14.83
CA ASP A 82 2.08 3.15 -15.71
C ASP A 82 2.18 1.79 -15.03
N THR A 83 2.53 1.78 -13.74
CA THR A 83 2.61 0.55 -12.95
C THR A 83 1.23 -0.07 -12.74
N LEU A 84 0.19 0.75 -12.49
CA LEU A 84 -1.19 0.26 -12.34
C LEU A 84 -1.79 -0.24 -13.66
N LYS A 85 -1.41 0.34 -14.79
CA LYS A 85 -1.80 -0.13 -16.13
C LYS A 85 -1.06 -1.40 -16.56
N GLY A 86 -0.01 -1.80 -15.84
CA GLY A 86 0.81 -2.97 -16.18
C GLY A 86 1.70 -2.76 -17.40
N ILE A 87 2.16 -1.53 -17.65
CA ILE A 87 2.99 -1.15 -18.81
C ILE A 87 4.51 -1.28 -18.50
N ASN A 88 4.90 -1.98 -17.43
CA ASN A 88 6.33 -2.20 -17.10
C ASN A 88 6.87 -3.48 -17.74
#